data_AF-A0A967EP96-F1
#
_entry.id   AF-A0A967EP96-F1
#
_cell.length_a   1.000
_cell.length_b   1.000
_cell.length_c   1.000
_cell.angle_alpha   90.00
_cell.angle_beta   90.00
_cell.angle_gamma   90.00
#
_symmetry.space_group_name_H-M   'P 1'
#
loop_
_entity.id
_entity.type
_entity.pdbx_description
1 polymer ?
#
loop_
_entity_poly.entity_id
_entity_poly.type
_entity_poly.pdbx_seq_one_letter_code
_entity_poly.pdbx_strand_id
1 'polypeptide(L)'
;MNTQNSPSPGKLFEEVFKSFQRAEKNKSSKVQYYNIASQTVKLRFAGSAMIPHMTPALSHLRSISQNKCSLTICVWDSVSTKVDLPLNFWENDIGIGLQDNDYQHSSSNNARIYFKENSIQGVYHVETKILSLFDMNTNLGILWINNAQKIPYYVSSSPFRSILQWWAAYNDLLMIHAGAIGNDRSGVLLAGKSGSGKSCTTMTCINSTLQYAGDDHILINTKSPFRSYSLYNACKLYNSDFNRFPEILKGSSNAWDLNNEKSVLFLHDIVPDKIVRGFQIKAILLPKIVNVKDSYLVAVSQAESLKALAPSTIFQLPGAGKVDFKIMAKLVKQIPSFILKLGSNNKNIPDIIANLL
;
A
#
# COMPACT_ATOMS: atom_id res chain seq x y z
N MET A 1 -31.45 -7.49 29.71
CA MET A 1 -31.75 -6.64 28.55
C MET A 1 -30.96 -7.19 27.37
N ASN A 2 -31.65 -7.54 26.29
CA ASN A 2 -31.26 -8.53 25.30
C ASN A 2 -29.95 -8.22 24.55
N THR A 3 -29.01 -9.15 24.62
CA THR A 3 -27.90 -9.32 23.68
C THR A 3 -28.47 -9.85 22.35
N GLN A 4 -28.97 -8.95 21.50
CA GLN A 4 -29.36 -9.32 20.15
C GLN A 4 -28.10 -9.54 19.29
N ASN A 5 -28.07 -10.73 18.70
CA ASN A 5 -27.08 -11.32 17.80
C ASN A 5 -26.45 -10.37 16.76
N SER A 6 -25.30 -9.78 17.09
CA SER A 6 -24.38 -9.30 16.06
C SER A 6 -23.99 -10.50 15.16
N PRO A 7 -24.20 -10.43 13.84
CA PRO A 7 -23.87 -11.52 12.95
C PRO A 7 -22.36 -11.74 12.87
N SER A 8 -21.95 -13.02 12.84
CA SER A 8 -20.52 -13.38 12.77
C SER A 8 -19.86 -12.82 11.49
N PRO A 9 -18.58 -12.42 11.54
CA PRO A 9 -17.77 -12.08 10.36
C PRO A 9 -17.93 -13.01 9.16
N GLY A 10 -18.10 -14.32 9.38
CA GLY A 10 -18.41 -15.29 8.31
C GLY A 10 -19.74 -15.00 7.59
N LYS A 11 -20.83 -14.78 8.35
CA LYS A 11 -22.15 -14.43 7.78
C LYS A 11 -22.10 -13.07 7.06
N LEU A 12 -21.39 -12.09 7.65
CA LEU A 12 -21.18 -10.80 7.00
C LEU A 12 -20.47 -10.96 5.65
N PHE A 13 -19.40 -11.76 5.60
CA PHE A 13 -18.66 -12.01 4.37
C PHE A 13 -19.56 -12.60 3.28
N GLU A 14 -20.36 -13.61 3.62
CA GLU A 14 -21.30 -14.24 2.67
C GLU A 14 -22.33 -13.25 2.13
N GLU A 15 -22.95 -12.44 2.99
CA GLU A 15 -23.97 -11.46 2.58
C GLU A 15 -23.38 -10.32 1.73
N VAL A 16 -22.17 -9.86 2.06
CA VAL A 16 -21.46 -8.86 1.24
C VAL A 16 -21.05 -9.47 -0.10
N PHE A 17 -20.64 -10.74 -0.14
CA PHE A 17 -20.32 -11.43 -1.39
C PHE A 17 -21.55 -11.62 -2.28
N LYS A 18 -22.71 -12.00 -1.72
CA LYS A 18 -23.99 -12.05 -2.44
C LYS A 18 -24.36 -10.67 -3.01
N SER A 19 -24.07 -9.60 -2.28
CA SER A 19 -24.31 -8.23 -2.74
C SER A 19 -23.39 -7.86 -3.92
N PHE A 20 -22.12 -8.22 -3.87
CA PHE A 20 -21.23 -8.12 -5.03
C PHE A 20 -21.75 -8.90 -6.24
N GLN A 21 -22.23 -10.15 -6.06
CA GLN A 21 -22.78 -10.96 -7.16
C GLN A 21 -24.02 -10.29 -7.80
N ARG A 22 -24.88 -9.64 -7.01
CA ARG A 22 -26.00 -8.84 -7.53
C ARG A 22 -25.51 -7.63 -8.33
N ALA A 23 -24.51 -6.91 -7.82
CA ALA A 23 -23.91 -5.78 -8.51
C ALA A 23 -23.25 -6.19 -9.85
N GLU A 24 -22.55 -7.33 -9.87
CA GLU A 24 -21.91 -7.88 -11.06
C GLU A 24 -22.94 -8.24 -12.14
N LYS A 25 -24.10 -8.80 -11.75
CA LYS A 25 -25.24 -9.03 -12.65
C LYS A 25 -25.82 -7.74 -13.21
N ASN A 26 -25.91 -6.66 -12.40
CA ASN A 26 -26.49 -5.38 -12.83
C ASN A 26 -25.62 -4.59 -13.83
N LYS A 27 -24.29 -4.70 -13.77
CA LYS A 27 -23.37 -3.82 -14.54
C LYS A 27 -22.40 -4.56 -15.45
N SER A 28 -22.52 -5.89 -15.55
CA SER A 28 -21.58 -6.81 -16.19
C SER A 28 -20.20 -6.86 -15.49
N SER A 29 -19.62 -8.05 -15.43
CA SER A 29 -18.29 -8.26 -14.85
C SER A 29 -17.19 -7.70 -15.76
N LYS A 30 -16.19 -7.05 -15.17
CA LYS A 30 -14.93 -6.70 -15.82
C LYS A 30 -13.78 -7.33 -15.04
N VAL A 31 -12.93 -8.10 -15.72
CA VAL A 31 -11.86 -8.87 -15.10
C VAL A 31 -10.50 -8.34 -15.54
N GLN A 32 -9.59 -8.22 -14.59
CA GLN A 32 -8.23 -7.75 -14.81
C GLN A 32 -7.23 -8.58 -14.00
N TYR A 33 -6.04 -8.83 -14.56
CA TYR A 33 -5.04 -9.69 -13.94
C TYR A 33 -3.74 -8.93 -13.69
N TYR A 34 -3.10 -9.20 -12.56
CA TYR A 34 -1.87 -8.56 -12.12
C TYR A 34 -0.90 -9.59 -11.57
N ASN A 35 0.40 -9.36 -11.72
CA ASN A 35 1.44 -10.20 -11.12
C ASN A 35 2.06 -9.46 -9.92
N ILE A 36 1.69 -9.86 -8.71
CA ILE A 36 2.20 -9.29 -7.46
C ILE A 36 3.11 -10.33 -6.80
N ALA A 37 4.38 -9.99 -6.59
CA ALA A 37 5.39 -10.90 -6.02
C ALA A 37 5.40 -12.30 -6.68
N SER A 38 5.38 -12.32 -8.02
CA SER A 38 5.32 -13.52 -8.86
C SER A 38 4.03 -14.36 -8.74
N GLN A 39 2.99 -13.84 -8.11
CA GLN A 39 1.69 -14.48 -7.98
C GLN A 39 0.61 -13.74 -8.77
N THR A 40 -0.27 -14.50 -9.40
CA THR A 40 -1.37 -13.94 -10.20
C THR A 40 -2.53 -13.52 -9.29
N VAL A 41 -2.86 -12.23 -9.31
CA VAL A 41 -3.99 -11.62 -8.62
C VAL A 41 -5.05 -11.23 -9.64
N LYS A 42 -6.29 -11.67 -9.40
CA LYS A 42 -7.45 -11.37 -10.23
C LYS A 42 -8.31 -10.30 -9.57
N LEU A 43 -8.55 -9.20 -10.28
CA LEU A 43 -9.54 -8.21 -9.89
C LEU A 43 -10.83 -8.44 -10.69
N ARG A 44 -11.96 -8.54 -9.99
CA ARG A 44 -13.31 -8.66 -10.57
C ARG A 44 -14.11 -7.44 -10.20
N PHE A 45 -14.40 -6.58 -11.18
CA PHE A 45 -15.19 -5.37 -10.99
C PHE A 45 -16.64 -5.60 -11.40
N ALA A 46 -17.57 -5.14 -10.59
CA ALA A 46 -18.97 -4.97 -10.98
C ALA A 46 -19.12 -3.63 -11.73
N GLY A 47 -19.09 -3.67 -13.07
CA GLY A 47 -19.07 -2.46 -13.91
C GLY A 47 -17.70 -1.79 -14.02
N SER A 48 -17.66 -0.62 -14.65
CA SER A 48 -16.42 0.11 -14.97
C SER A 48 -16.10 1.26 -14.03
N ALA A 49 -17.03 1.69 -13.17
CA ALA A 49 -16.89 2.92 -12.38
C ALA A 49 -15.66 2.92 -11.46
N MET A 50 -15.32 1.77 -10.87
CA MET A 50 -14.18 1.62 -9.97
C MET A 50 -12.82 1.48 -10.67
N ILE A 51 -12.79 1.13 -11.95
CA ILE A 51 -11.56 0.78 -12.68
C ILE A 51 -10.57 1.96 -12.74
N PRO A 52 -10.98 3.19 -13.12
CA PRO A 52 -10.06 4.33 -13.20
C PRO A 52 -9.43 4.72 -11.86
N HIS A 53 -10.07 4.36 -10.73
CA HIS A 53 -9.58 4.71 -9.40
C HIS A 53 -8.68 3.62 -8.78
N MET A 54 -8.89 2.36 -9.13
CA MET A 54 -8.22 1.23 -8.46
C MET A 54 -7.05 0.63 -9.24
N THR A 55 -6.91 0.95 -10.53
CA THR A 55 -5.97 0.26 -11.43
C THR A 55 -4.70 1.03 -11.79
N PRO A 56 -4.67 2.38 -11.83
CA PRO A 56 -3.45 3.12 -12.17
C PRO A 56 -2.27 2.81 -11.25
N ALA A 57 -2.52 2.67 -9.94
CA ALA A 57 -1.49 2.35 -8.94
C ALA A 57 -0.80 0.99 -9.19
N LEU A 58 -1.45 0.10 -9.94
CA LEU A 58 -1.01 -1.28 -10.20
C LEU A 58 -0.61 -1.49 -11.67
N SER A 59 -0.65 -0.45 -12.52
CA SER A 59 -0.58 -0.59 -13.98
C SER A 59 0.69 -1.29 -14.47
N HIS A 60 1.82 -1.05 -13.81
CA HIS A 60 3.12 -1.70 -14.10
C HIS A 60 3.15 -3.21 -13.80
N LEU A 61 2.19 -3.71 -13.02
CA LEU A 61 2.04 -5.13 -12.69
C LEU A 61 1.02 -5.85 -13.57
N ARG A 62 0.44 -5.16 -14.57
CA ARG A 62 -0.59 -5.73 -15.44
C ARG A 62 -0.09 -7.01 -16.11
N SER A 63 -0.98 -8.00 -16.18
CA SER A 63 -0.71 -9.31 -16.77
C SER A 63 -1.85 -9.71 -17.70
N ILE A 64 -1.53 -10.48 -18.73
CA ILE A 64 -2.49 -11.14 -19.62
C ILE A 64 -2.77 -12.57 -19.14
N SER A 65 -1.93 -13.10 -18.24
CA SER A 65 -2.04 -14.48 -17.75
C SER A 65 -3.32 -14.69 -16.94
N GLN A 66 -4.06 -15.72 -17.34
CA GLN A 66 -5.26 -16.23 -16.66
C GLN A 66 -4.95 -17.53 -15.89
N ASN A 67 -3.68 -17.75 -15.54
CA ASN A 67 -3.26 -18.89 -14.72
C ASN A 67 -4.05 -18.96 -13.40
N LYS A 68 -3.93 -20.09 -12.69
CA LYS A 68 -4.52 -20.27 -11.35
C LYS A 68 -4.18 -19.05 -10.48
N CYS A 69 -5.22 -18.35 -10.05
CA CYS A 69 -5.08 -17.10 -9.30
C CYS A 69 -4.80 -17.42 -7.84
N SER A 70 -3.78 -16.77 -7.27
CA SER A 70 -3.45 -16.86 -5.83
C SER A 70 -4.35 -15.98 -4.96
N LEU A 71 -5.05 -15.02 -5.57
CA LEU A 71 -5.99 -14.12 -4.91
C LEU A 71 -7.03 -13.64 -5.93
N THR A 72 -8.29 -13.62 -5.54
CA THR A 72 -9.34 -12.88 -6.25
C THR A 72 -9.83 -11.74 -5.37
N ILE A 73 -9.94 -10.52 -5.91
CA ILE A 73 -10.55 -9.38 -5.23
C ILE A 73 -11.78 -8.94 -6.01
N CYS A 74 -12.94 -9.00 -5.36
CA CYS A 74 -14.22 -8.51 -5.86
C CYS A 74 -14.41 -7.05 -5.49
N VAL A 75 -14.73 -6.20 -6.47
CA VAL A 75 -14.73 -4.74 -6.31
C VAL A 75 -16.01 -4.15 -6.86
N TRP A 76 -16.67 -3.31 -6.05
CA TRP A 76 -17.90 -2.65 -6.45
C TRP A 76 -18.19 -1.40 -5.62
N ASP A 77 -19.05 -0.53 -6.15
CA ASP A 77 -19.59 0.61 -5.42
C ASP A 77 -21.12 0.67 -5.46
N SER A 78 -21.75 1.21 -4.41
CA SER A 78 -23.22 1.21 -4.33
C SER A 78 -23.86 2.10 -5.38
N VAL A 79 -23.39 3.34 -5.51
CA VAL A 79 -24.03 4.36 -6.37
C VAL A 79 -24.07 3.93 -7.84
N SER A 80 -22.96 3.44 -8.39
CA SER A 80 -22.91 3.08 -9.80
C SER A 80 -23.64 1.77 -10.11
N THR A 81 -23.67 0.82 -9.16
CA THR A 81 -24.26 -0.52 -9.33
C THR A 81 -25.72 -0.61 -8.91
N LYS A 82 -26.22 0.39 -8.15
CA LYS A 82 -27.55 0.43 -7.53
C LYS A 82 -27.81 -0.76 -6.62
N VAL A 83 -26.78 -1.23 -5.94
CA VAL A 83 -26.88 -2.29 -4.94
C VAL A 83 -26.21 -1.76 -3.69
N ASP A 84 -26.90 -1.78 -2.55
CA ASP A 84 -26.33 -1.27 -1.31
C ASP A 84 -25.58 -2.37 -0.55
N LEU A 85 -24.63 -1.94 0.28
CA LEU A 85 -24.09 -2.81 1.34
C LEU A 85 -25.28 -3.26 2.22
N PRO A 86 -25.32 -4.51 2.69
CA PRO A 86 -26.40 -4.96 3.58
C PRO A 86 -26.37 -4.19 4.92
N LEU A 87 -27.07 -3.05 4.98
CA LEU A 87 -27.06 -2.07 6.08
C LEU A 87 -27.52 -2.63 7.42
N ASN A 88 -28.34 -3.68 7.40
CA ASN A 88 -28.88 -4.34 8.60
C ASN A 88 -27.78 -4.91 9.52
N PHE A 89 -26.54 -5.04 9.05
CA PHE A 89 -25.37 -5.46 9.84
C PHE A 89 -24.66 -4.29 10.57
N TRP A 90 -24.97 -3.04 10.23
CA TRP A 90 -24.13 -1.86 10.54
C TRP A 90 -24.76 -0.87 11.51
N GLU A 91 -26.08 -0.66 11.45
CA GLU A 91 -26.74 0.42 12.23
C GLU A 91 -27.05 0.03 13.68
N ASN A 92 -27.24 -1.26 13.99
CA ASN A 92 -27.58 -1.73 15.35
C ASN A 92 -26.50 -2.61 16.00
N ASP A 93 -25.58 -3.20 15.23
CA ASP A 93 -24.77 -4.36 15.66
C ASP A 93 -23.27 -4.13 15.76
N ILE A 94 -22.76 -2.93 15.46
CA ILE A 94 -21.36 -2.56 15.81
C ILE A 94 -21.27 -2.04 17.26
N GLY A 95 -22.14 -2.57 18.12
CA GLY A 95 -21.83 -2.83 19.52
C GLY A 95 -20.96 -4.08 19.65
N ILE A 96 -19.89 -4.18 18.85
CA ILE A 96 -18.86 -5.20 19.06
C ILE A 96 -18.32 -4.91 20.46
N GLY A 97 -18.29 -5.93 21.33
CA GLY A 97 -17.64 -5.89 22.63
C GLY A 97 -16.13 -5.68 22.49
N LEU A 98 -15.74 -4.48 22.06
CA LEU A 98 -14.40 -3.98 21.99
C LEU A 98 -14.01 -3.69 23.44
N GLN A 99 -13.21 -4.56 24.04
CA GLN A 99 -12.38 -4.12 25.15
C GLN A 99 -11.59 -2.91 24.65
N ASP A 100 -11.47 -1.86 25.47
CA ASP A 100 -10.84 -0.56 25.17
C ASP A 100 -9.42 -0.63 24.55
N ASN A 101 -8.84 -1.82 24.41
CA ASN A 101 -7.51 -2.07 23.87
C ASN A 101 -7.42 -2.12 22.33
N ASP A 102 -8.52 -2.22 21.59
CA ASP A 102 -8.52 -2.30 20.11
C ASP A 102 -8.84 -0.97 19.39
N TYR A 103 -9.11 0.11 20.15
CA TYR A 103 -9.18 1.45 19.59
C TYR A 103 -7.78 2.01 19.36
N GLN A 104 -7.24 1.82 18.15
CA GLN A 104 -6.14 2.68 17.70
C GLN A 104 -6.70 4.07 17.36
N HIS A 105 -6.77 4.94 18.36
CA HIS A 105 -6.93 6.37 18.17
C HIS A 105 -5.70 6.95 17.44
N SER A 106 -5.73 6.90 16.11
CA SER A 106 -5.00 7.87 15.31
C SER A 106 -5.75 9.19 15.42
N SER A 107 -5.17 10.17 16.12
CA SER A 107 -5.68 11.53 16.17
C SER A 107 -5.97 12.06 14.75
N SER A 108 -7.16 12.67 14.59
CA SER A 108 -7.80 13.21 13.37
C SER A 108 -8.55 12.23 12.43
N ASN A 109 -9.87 12.41 12.34
CA ASN A 109 -10.77 12.02 11.22
C ASN A 109 -10.56 10.64 10.57
N ASN A 110 -10.46 9.55 11.34
CA ASN A 110 -10.18 8.22 10.79
C ASN A 110 -10.76 7.08 11.64
N ALA A 111 -12.01 7.16 12.09
CA ALA A 111 -12.64 6.04 12.79
C ALA A 111 -12.65 4.79 11.90
N ARG A 112 -12.02 3.70 12.39
CA ARG A 112 -11.93 2.41 11.72
C ARG A 112 -12.36 1.30 12.67
N ILE A 113 -13.15 0.37 12.16
CA ILE A 113 -13.54 -0.84 12.86
C ILE A 113 -12.81 -2.00 12.20
N TYR A 114 -11.84 -2.58 12.91
CA TYR A 114 -11.14 -3.79 12.49
C TYR A 114 -11.68 -4.98 13.26
N PHE A 115 -11.87 -6.10 12.56
CA PHE A 115 -12.31 -7.35 13.17
C PHE A 115 -11.65 -8.55 12.48
N LYS A 116 -11.48 -9.62 13.24
CA LYS A 116 -10.92 -10.87 12.77
C LYS A 116 -11.57 -12.03 13.50
N GLU A 117 -12.04 -13.01 12.75
CA GLU A 117 -12.58 -14.26 13.28
C GLU A 117 -12.22 -15.40 12.32
N ASN A 118 -11.60 -16.47 12.84
CA ASN A 118 -11.17 -17.62 12.04
C ASN A 118 -10.33 -17.19 10.82
N SER A 119 -10.78 -17.53 9.62
CA SER A 119 -10.14 -17.18 8.34
C SER A 119 -10.56 -15.81 7.78
N ILE A 120 -11.47 -15.10 8.44
CA ILE A 120 -12.01 -13.82 7.97
C ILE A 120 -11.32 -12.65 8.67
N GLN A 121 -10.88 -11.67 7.89
CA GLN A 121 -10.46 -10.36 8.37
C GLN A 121 -11.27 -9.26 7.68
N GLY A 122 -11.58 -8.21 8.41
CA GLY A 122 -12.35 -7.08 7.90
C GLY A 122 -11.92 -5.76 8.51
N VAL A 123 -12.02 -4.71 7.70
CA VAL A 123 -11.89 -3.33 8.16
C VAL A 123 -12.91 -2.44 7.48
N TYR A 124 -13.60 -1.65 8.28
CA TYR A 124 -14.52 -0.62 7.81
C TYR A 124 -14.03 0.78 8.21
N HIS A 125 -13.97 1.67 7.23
CA HIS A 125 -13.66 3.08 7.42
C HIS A 125 -14.98 3.85 7.50
N VAL A 126 -15.34 4.34 8.68
CA VAL A 126 -16.68 4.90 8.96
C VAL A 126 -16.95 6.15 8.13
N GLU A 127 -16.00 7.08 8.12
CA GLU A 127 -16.16 8.37 7.46
C GLU A 127 -16.19 8.26 5.93
N THR A 128 -15.30 7.42 5.38
CA THR A 128 -15.18 7.26 3.92
C THR A 128 -16.08 6.17 3.36
N LYS A 129 -16.76 5.42 4.23
CA LYS A 129 -17.65 4.31 3.88
C LYS A 129 -16.97 3.32 2.93
N ILE A 130 -15.85 2.78 3.39
CA ILE A 130 -15.05 1.79 2.67
C ILE A 130 -14.96 0.53 3.51
N LEU A 131 -15.33 -0.61 2.92
CA LEU A 131 -15.21 -1.91 3.54
C LEU A 131 -14.21 -2.76 2.77
N SER A 132 -13.23 -3.31 3.48
CA SER A 132 -12.36 -4.37 2.98
C SER A 132 -12.59 -5.64 3.78
N LEU A 133 -12.80 -6.76 3.08
CA LEU A 133 -12.92 -8.09 3.65
C LEU A 133 -11.94 -9.03 2.98
N PHE A 134 -11.47 -10.04 3.70
CA PHE A 134 -10.62 -11.10 3.18
C PHE A 134 -10.89 -12.42 3.87
N ASP A 135 -11.11 -13.47 3.09
CA ASP A 135 -11.14 -14.86 3.55
C ASP A 135 -9.87 -15.59 3.09
N MET A 136 -9.10 -16.06 4.07
CA MET A 136 -7.85 -16.79 3.84
C MET A 136 -8.09 -18.17 3.21
N ASN A 137 -9.19 -18.83 3.55
CA ASN A 137 -9.43 -20.21 3.13
C ASN A 137 -9.69 -20.27 1.62
N THR A 138 -10.43 -19.29 1.10
CA THR A 138 -10.79 -19.20 -0.31
C THR A 138 -9.89 -18.26 -1.12
N ASN A 139 -8.96 -17.54 -0.48
CA ASN A 139 -8.17 -16.46 -1.08
C ASN A 139 -9.05 -15.45 -1.84
N LEU A 140 -10.11 -15.01 -1.17
CA LEU A 140 -11.11 -14.09 -1.72
C LEU A 140 -11.16 -12.81 -0.89
N GLY A 141 -10.86 -11.69 -1.53
CA GLY A 141 -11.03 -10.35 -0.99
C GLY A 141 -12.28 -9.68 -1.55
N ILE A 142 -12.88 -8.78 -0.77
CA ILE A 142 -13.97 -7.91 -1.22
C ILE A 142 -13.65 -6.47 -0.83
N LEU A 143 -13.66 -5.57 -1.80
CA LEU A 143 -13.63 -4.13 -1.59
C LEU A 143 -14.98 -3.55 -2.00
N TRP A 144 -15.65 -2.92 -1.04
CA TRP A 144 -16.83 -2.10 -1.28
C TRP A 144 -16.55 -0.65 -0.93
N ILE A 145 -17.08 0.26 -1.75
CA ILE A 145 -17.07 1.71 -1.49
C ILE A 145 -18.48 2.25 -1.73
N ASN A 146 -18.94 3.18 -0.91
CA ASN A 146 -20.28 3.74 -1.11
C ASN A 146 -20.46 4.45 -2.46
N ASN A 147 -19.50 5.29 -2.86
CA ASN A 147 -19.57 6.07 -4.08
C ASN A 147 -18.20 6.17 -4.77
N ALA A 148 -18.08 5.64 -5.99
CA ALA A 148 -16.84 5.69 -6.76
C ALA A 148 -16.32 7.11 -7.04
N GLN A 149 -17.20 8.11 -7.10
CA GLN A 149 -16.83 9.51 -7.34
C GLN A 149 -16.31 10.24 -6.10
N LYS A 150 -16.37 9.62 -4.91
CA LYS A 150 -15.92 10.20 -3.64
C LYS A 150 -14.73 9.45 -3.04
N ILE A 151 -13.98 8.73 -3.87
CA ILE A 151 -12.83 7.95 -3.41
C ILE A 151 -11.71 8.92 -2.99
N PRO A 152 -11.24 8.86 -1.74
CA PRO A 152 -10.11 9.66 -1.31
C PRO A 152 -8.84 9.31 -2.09
N TYR A 153 -8.02 10.31 -2.42
CA TYR A 153 -6.78 10.11 -3.18
C TYR A 153 -5.86 9.05 -2.58
N TYR A 154 -5.82 8.94 -1.24
CA TYR A 154 -4.96 7.99 -0.55
C TYR A 154 -5.38 6.54 -0.78
N VAL A 155 -6.67 6.29 -1.07
CA VAL A 155 -7.18 4.96 -1.46
C VAL A 155 -6.74 4.65 -2.88
N SER A 156 -6.93 5.58 -3.82
CA SER A 156 -6.50 5.42 -5.22
C SER A 156 -4.99 5.24 -5.36
N SER A 157 -4.20 5.83 -4.46
CA SER A 157 -2.73 5.67 -4.42
C SER A 157 -2.25 4.32 -3.88
N SER A 158 -3.10 3.59 -3.16
CA SER A 158 -2.76 2.32 -2.50
C SER A 158 -4.00 1.42 -2.40
N PRO A 159 -4.61 1.06 -3.55
CA PRO A 159 -5.87 0.34 -3.58
C PRO A 159 -5.67 -1.06 -2.99
N PHE A 160 -6.70 -1.59 -2.34
CA PHE A 160 -6.69 -2.94 -1.73
C PHE A 160 -5.64 -3.14 -0.63
N ARG A 161 -5.05 -2.08 -0.07
CA ARG A 161 -3.95 -2.16 0.92
C ARG A 161 -4.21 -3.19 2.04
N SER A 162 -5.38 -3.13 2.69
CA SER A 162 -5.71 -4.06 3.78
C SER A 162 -5.77 -5.52 3.30
N ILE A 163 -6.47 -5.77 2.20
CA ILE A 163 -6.61 -7.12 1.61
C ILE A 163 -5.23 -7.67 1.22
N LEU A 164 -4.43 -6.87 0.52
CA LEU A 164 -3.10 -7.27 0.05
C LEU A 164 -2.13 -7.47 1.19
N GLN A 165 -2.22 -6.69 2.27
CA GLN A 165 -1.44 -6.89 3.48
C GLN A 165 -1.76 -8.25 4.12
N TRP A 166 -3.04 -8.53 4.33
CA TRP A 166 -3.45 -9.80 4.95
C TRP A 166 -3.05 -10.97 4.07
N TRP A 167 -3.37 -10.93 2.78
CA TRP A 167 -2.96 -11.95 1.81
C TRP A 167 -1.44 -12.15 1.78
N ALA A 168 -0.64 -11.07 1.76
CA ALA A 168 0.81 -11.15 1.78
C ALA A 168 1.33 -11.89 3.02
N ALA A 169 0.78 -11.59 4.20
CA ALA A 169 1.17 -12.24 5.45
C ALA A 169 0.96 -13.77 5.43
N TYR A 170 -0.07 -14.27 4.73
CA TYR A 170 -0.30 -15.71 4.53
C TYR A 170 0.60 -16.35 3.47
N ASN A 171 1.31 -15.55 2.68
CA ASN A 171 2.09 -16.00 1.54
C ASN A 171 3.60 -15.74 1.73
N ASP A 172 4.09 -15.79 2.98
CA ASP A 172 5.51 -15.55 3.32
C ASP A 172 6.03 -14.19 2.81
N LEU A 173 5.15 -13.19 2.74
CA LEU A 173 5.46 -11.81 2.40
C LEU A 173 5.10 -10.88 3.57
N LEU A 174 5.79 -9.75 3.66
CA LEU A 174 5.49 -8.68 4.61
C LEU A 174 5.31 -7.37 3.84
N MET A 175 4.21 -6.67 4.06
CA MET A 175 4.05 -5.30 3.61
C MET A 175 4.76 -4.35 4.58
N ILE A 176 5.62 -3.48 4.05
CA ILE A 176 6.31 -2.45 4.85
C ILE A 176 6.08 -1.06 4.28
N HIS A 177 6.07 -0.06 5.16
CA HIS A 177 6.01 1.34 4.78
C HIS A 177 7.44 1.87 4.54
N ALA A 178 7.90 1.76 3.30
CA ALA A 178 9.24 2.15 2.88
C ALA A 178 9.28 2.48 1.39
N GLY A 179 10.20 3.39 1.03
CA GLY A 179 10.60 3.56 -0.36
C GLY A 179 11.59 2.47 -0.77
N ALA A 180 11.66 2.18 -2.07
CA ALA A 180 12.56 1.19 -2.62
C ALA A 180 13.10 1.67 -3.98
N ILE A 181 14.42 1.82 -4.04
CA ILE A 181 15.16 2.24 -5.23
C ILE A 181 16.41 1.37 -5.41
N GLY A 182 16.77 1.07 -6.65
CA GLY A 182 17.85 0.12 -6.94
C GLY A 182 18.17 0.03 -8.43
N ASN A 183 18.81 -1.06 -8.82
CA ASN A 183 18.99 -1.47 -10.21
C ASN A 183 18.25 -2.80 -10.46
N ASP A 184 18.55 -3.49 -11.56
CA ASP A 184 17.96 -4.76 -11.95
C ASP A 184 18.25 -5.91 -10.96
N ARG A 185 19.32 -5.81 -10.17
CA ARG A 185 19.81 -6.86 -9.28
C ARG A 185 19.53 -6.56 -7.81
N SER A 186 19.89 -5.37 -7.37
CA SER A 186 19.93 -4.96 -5.96
C SER A 186 19.41 -3.54 -5.75
N GLY A 187 19.07 -3.22 -4.51
CA GLY A 187 18.63 -1.89 -4.14
C GLY A 187 18.61 -1.65 -2.65
N VAL A 188 18.13 -0.48 -2.27
CA VAL A 188 18.01 -0.03 -0.88
C VAL A 188 16.55 0.20 -0.51
N LEU A 189 16.26 0.05 0.78
CA LEU A 189 15.02 0.52 1.38
C LEU A 189 15.22 1.91 1.98
N LEU A 190 14.25 2.79 1.81
CA LEU A 190 14.19 4.11 2.46
C LEU A 190 13.15 4.04 3.58
N ALA A 191 13.60 4.13 4.83
CA ALA A 191 12.74 4.03 6.01
C ALA A 191 12.76 5.33 6.84
N GLY A 192 11.67 5.58 7.57
CA GLY A 192 11.53 6.73 8.45
C GLY A 192 10.11 7.27 8.52
N LYS A 193 9.86 8.14 9.49
CA LYS A 193 8.55 8.80 9.68
C LYS A 193 8.14 9.65 8.46
N SER A 194 6.86 10.04 8.40
CA SER A 194 6.40 11.01 7.41
C SER A 194 7.26 12.29 7.47
N GLY A 195 7.54 12.87 6.30
CA GLY A 195 8.39 14.06 6.18
C GLY A 195 9.90 13.84 6.34
N SER A 196 10.38 12.60 6.52
CA SER A 196 11.83 12.33 6.62
C SER A 196 12.61 12.53 5.31
N GLY A 197 11.91 12.59 4.17
CA GLY A 197 12.52 12.72 2.85
C GLY A 197 12.53 11.45 1.99
N LYS A 198 11.83 10.38 2.37
CA LYS A 198 11.72 9.12 1.57
C LYS A 198 11.27 9.39 0.13
N SER A 199 10.07 9.93 -0.06
CA SER A 199 9.49 10.25 -1.37
C SER A 199 10.35 11.19 -2.19
N CYS A 200 10.89 12.23 -1.56
CA CYS A 200 11.77 13.16 -2.24
C CYS A 200 13.08 12.50 -2.70
N THR A 201 13.66 11.62 -1.88
CA THR A 201 14.88 10.84 -2.22
C THR A 201 14.58 9.87 -3.37
N THR A 202 13.46 9.14 -3.28
CA THR A 202 12.97 8.24 -4.34
C THR A 202 12.84 8.99 -5.67
N MET A 203 12.19 10.16 -5.65
CA MET A 203 11.99 10.98 -6.84
C MET A 203 13.27 11.62 -7.36
N THR A 204 14.22 11.98 -6.50
CA THR A 204 15.54 12.47 -6.92
C THR A 204 16.29 11.43 -7.76
N CYS A 205 16.07 10.14 -7.48
CA CYS A 205 16.77 9.05 -8.17
C CYS A 205 16.15 8.67 -9.52
N ILE A 206 14.95 9.14 -9.86
CA ILE A 206 14.23 8.70 -11.06
C ILE A 206 14.94 9.10 -12.38
N ASN A 207 15.68 10.22 -12.36
CA ASN A 207 16.46 10.72 -13.49
C ASN A 207 17.91 10.22 -13.49
N SER A 208 18.24 9.23 -12.66
CA SER A 208 19.57 8.62 -12.57
C SER A 208 19.60 7.23 -13.21
N THR A 209 20.70 6.48 -13.04
CA THR A 209 20.78 5.06 -13.42
C THR A 209 19.91 4.14 -12.55
N LEU A 210 19.45 4.63 -11.39
CA LEU A 210 18.57 3.89 -10.49
C LEU A 210 17.14 3.81 -11.02
N GLN A 211 16.43 2.81 -10.52
CA GLN A 211 15.07 2.42 -10.85
C GLN A 211 14.22 2.39 -9.59
N TYR A 212 12.92 2.60 -9.78
CA TYR A 212 11.89 2.70 -8.77
C TYR A 212 11.18 1.37 -8.56
N ALA A 213 11.13 0.89 -7.32
CA ALA A 213 10.29 -0.24 -6.92
C ALA A 213 9.11 0.18 -6.02
N GLY A 214 9.17 1.32 -5.35
CA GLY A 214 8.06 1.80 -4.52
C GLY A 214 8.43 3.00 -3.67
N ASP A 215 7.44 3.60 -3.03
CA ASP A 215 7.64 4.78 -2.17
C ASP A 215 6.89 4.71 -0.84
N ASP A 216 5.61 4.37 -0.88
CA ASP A 216 4.73 4.35 0.29
C ASP A 216 4.64 2.95 0.88
N HIS A 217 4.31 1.95 0.06
CA HIS A 217 4.16 0.57 0.48
C HIS A 217 4.79 -0.37 -0.55
N ILE A 218 5.60 -1.29 -0.05
CA ILE A 218 6.19 -2.39 -0.83
C ILE A 218 5.97 -3.71 -0.10
N LEU A 219 6.18 -4.82 -0.81
CA LEU A 219 6.27 -6.13 -0.19
C LEU A 219 7.74 -6.56 -0.06
N ILE A 220 8.05 -7.33 0.97
CA ILE A 220 9.31 -8.07 1.09
C ILE A 220 9.01 -9.54 1.37
N ASN A 221 9.90 -10.46 0.99
CA ASN A 221 9.83 -11.83 1.50
C ASN A 221 10.28 -11.91 2.97
N THR A 222 9.80 -12.93 3.69
CA THR A 222 10.09 -13.09 5.13
C THR A 222 11.37 -13.87 5.43
N LYS A 223 12.04 -14.39 4.39
CA LYS A 223 13.23 -15.24 4.46
C LYS A 223 14.39 -14.63 3.67
N SER A 224 15.61 -14.91 4.12
CA SER A 224 16.83 -14.46 3.44
C SER A 224 17.11 -15.35 2.20
N PRO A 225 17.66 -14.81 1.10
CA PRO A 225 18.00 -13.41 0.86
C PRO A 225 16.75 -12.53 0.78
N PHE A 226 16.79 -11.37 1.44
CA PHE A 226 15.67 -10.44 1.44
C PHE A 226 15.55 -9.73 0.08
N ARG A 227 14.34 -9.74 -0.46
CA ARG A 227 13.96 -9.17 -1.75
C ARG A 227 12.77 -8.26 -1.55
N SER A 228 12.82 -7.08 -2.15
CA SER A 228 11.67 -6.19 -2.31
C SER A 228 10.85 -6.61 -3.53
N TYR A 229 9.55 -6.37 -3.47
CA TYR A 229 8.64 -6.45 -4.60
C TYR A 229 7.86 -5.16 -4.67
N SER A 230 7.83 -4.59 -5.88
CA SER A 230 7.00 -3.44 -6.15
C SER A 230 5.54 -3.81 -5.97
N LEU A 231 4.81 -2.92 -5.30
CA LEU A 231 3.38 -3.08 -5.12
C LEU A 231 2.60 -1.96 -5.81
N TYR A 232 3.00 -0.71 -5.59
CA TYR A 232 2.38 0.44 -6.25
C TYR A 232 3.43 1.27 -7.00
N ASN A 233 3.04 1.85 -8.14
CA ASN A 233 3.82 2.86 -8.88
C ASN A 233 3.48 4.30 -8.44
N ALA A 234 2.71 4.46 -7.37
CA ALA A 234 2.24 5.74 -6.88
C ALA A 234 3.29 6.41 -5.99
N CYS A 235 3.64 7.65 -6.29
CA CYS A 235 4.47 8.52 -5.46
C CYS A 235 3.65 9.71 -4.97
N LYS A 236 3.76 10.04 -3.67
CA LYS A 236 3.04 11.18 -3.07
C LYS A 236 4.02 12.32 -2.85
N LEU A 237 3.77 13.44 -3.50
CA LEU A 237 4.55 14.66 -3.31
C LEU A 237 3.68 15.78 -2.78
N TYR A 238 4.25 16.62 -1.92
CA TYR A 238 3.63 17.89 -1.58
C TYR A 238 3.66 18.80 -2.80
N ASN A 239 2.61 19.61 -2.97
CA ASN A 239 2.56 20.54 -4.11
C ASN A 239 3.72 21.55 -4.06
N SER A 240 4.22 21.88 -2.88
CA SER A 240 5.41 22.74 -2.69
C SER A 240 6.71 22.13 -3.25
N ASP A 241 6.79 20.81 -3.38
CA ASP A 241 7.97 20.10 -3.91
C ASP A 241 7.95 19.98 -5.44
N PHE A 242 6.88 20.39 -6.12
CA PHE A 242 6.71 20.21 -7.56
C PHE A 242 7.78 20.93 -8.40
N ASN A 243 8.15 22.13 -8.00
CA ASN A 243 9.18 22.92 -8.67
C ASN A 243 10.56 22.22 -8.69
N ARG A 244 10.76 21.21 -7.85
CA ARG A 244 11.99 20.42 -7.80
C ARG A 244 12.03 19.32 -8.86
N PHE A 245 10.89 18.98 -9.46
CA PHE A 245 10.75 17.87 -10.41
C PHE A 245 9.97 18.26 -11.69
N PRO A 246 10.33 19.37 -12.37
CA PRO A 246 9.53 19.93 -13.47
C PRO A 246 9.39 18.96 -14.65
N GLU A 247 10.42 18.19 -14.99
CA GLU A 247 10.39 17.28 -16.14
C GLU A 247 9.39 16.12 -15.96
N ILE A 248 9.17 15.69 -14.72
CA ILE A 248 8.24 14.60 -14.41
C ILE A 248 6.79 15.08 -14.50
N LEU A 249 6.55 16.34 -14.12
CA LEU A 249 5.23 16.94 -14.16
C LEU A 249 4.77 17.25 -15.58
N LYS A 250 5.68 17.61 -16.50
CA LYS A 250 5.38 17.81 -17.93
C LYS A 250 4.81 16.56 -18.60
N GLY A 251 5.23 15.37 -18.18
CA GLY A 251 4.75 14.09 -18.72
C GLY A 251 3.46 13.58 -18.08
N SER A 252 2.95 14.24 -17.03
CA SER A 252 1.76 13.80 -16.32
C SER A 252 0.47 14.33 -16.96
N SER A 253 -0.13 13.56 -17.88
CA SER A 253 -1.44 13.89 -18.44
C SER A 253 -2.60 13.75 -17.44
N ASN A 254 -2.35 13.04 -16.33
CA ASN A 254 -3.35 12.66 -15.33
C ASN A 254 -3.09 13.26 -13.93
N ALA A 255 -2.34 14.38 -13.85
CA ALA A 255 -1.98 14.96 -12.55
C ALA A 255 -3.16 15.61 -11.81
N TRP A 256 -3.47 14.95 -10.70
CA TRP A 256 -4.39 15.12 -9.57
C TRP A 256 -4.87 16.50 -9.14
N ASP A 257 -5.94 16.41 -8.35
CA ASP A 257 -6.59 17.40 -7.49
C ASP A 257 -5.59 18.27 -6.71
N LEU A 258 -5.18 19.38 -7.34
CA LEU A 258 -4.32 20.43 -6.77
C LEU A 258 -4.91 21.07 -5.49
N ASN A 259 -6.17 20.78 -5.16
CA ASN A 259 -6.81 21.28 -3.95
C ASN A 259 -6.34 20.55 -2.68
N ASN A 260 -5.64 19.41 -2.81
CA ASN A 260 -5.06 18.70 -1.68
C ASN A 260 -3.61 19.14 -1.42
N GLU A 261 -3.16 19.06 -0.17
CA GLU A 261 -1.75 19.33 0.20
C GLU A 261 -0.74 18.40 -0.53
N LYS A 262 -1.19 17.20 -0.91
CA LYS A 262 -0.40 16.18 -1.60
C LYS A 262 -1.07 15.71 -2.87
N SER A 263 -0.26 15.54 -3.90
CA SER A 263 -0.62 14.98 -5.20
C SER A 263 0.02 13.60 -5.39
N VAL A 264 -0.59 12.72 -6.20
CA VAL A 264 -0.25 11.29 -6.31
C VAL A 264 0.33 10.89 -7.66
N LEU A 265 1.61 11.09 -7.95
CA LEU A 265 2.24 10.68 -9.22
C LEU A 265 2.18 9.16 -9.52
N PHE A 266 1.45 8.73 -10.56
CA PHE A 266 1.54 7.36 -11.10
C PHE A 266 2.72 7.26 -12.08
N LEU A 267 3.88 6.83 -11.58
CA LEU A 267 5.14 6.96 -12.30
C LEU A 267 5.26 6.06 -13.53
N HIS A 268 4.49 4.96 -13.62
CA HIS A 268 4.54 4.10 -14.81
C HIS A 268 4.02 4.80 -16.06
N ASP A 269 3.07 5.73 -15.92
CA ASP A 269 2.52 6.48 -17.05
C ASP A 269 3.49 7.57 -17.53
N ILE A 270 4.44 7.98 -16.68
CA ILE A 270 5.37 9.08 -16.92
C ILE A 270 6.75 8.56 -17.36
N VAL A 271 7.27 7.54 -16.66
CA VAL A 271 8.62 6.97 -16.84
C VAL A 271 8.58 5.43 -16.73
N PRO A 272 7.90 4.73 -17.66
CA PRO A 272 7.67 3.28 -17.55
C PRO A 272 8.95 2.45 -17.40
N ASP A 273 10.03 2.82 -18.10
CA ASP A 273 11.31 2.11 -18.09
C ASP A 273 12.07 2.22 -16.75
N LYS A 274 11.65 3.14 -15.88
CA LYS A 274 12.20 3.30 -14.53
C LYS A 274 11.50 2.45 -13.50
N ILE A 275 10.37 1.83 -13.81
CA ILE A 275 9.59 1.06 -12.84
C ILE A 275 10.00 -0.41 -12.91
N VAL A 276 10.53 -0.94 -11.81
CA VAL A 276 10.94 -2.34 -11.69
C VAL A 276 10.01 -3.14 -10.79
N ARG A 277 9.98 -4.46 -10.99
CA ARG A 277 9.19 -5.37 -10.16
C ARG A 277 9.76 -5.61 -8.76
N GLY A 278 10.99 -5.17 -8.50
CA GLY A 278 11.71 -5.35 -7.24
C GLY A 278 13.12 -5.92 -7.43
N PHE A 279 13.86 -6.06 -6.33
CA PHE A 279 15.29 -6.42 -6.34
C PHE A 279 15.75 -6.98 -4.99
N GLN A 280 16.95 -7.56 -4.92
CA GLN A 280 17.53 -7.95 -3.63
C GLN A 280 17.86 -6.72 -2.78
N ILE A 281 17.49 -6.74 -1.50
CA ILE A 281 17.77 -5.63 -0.58
C ILE A 281 19.22 -5.72 -0.10
N LYS A 282 19.99 -4.64 -0.28
CA LYS A 282 21.40 -4.54 0.14
C LYS A 282 21.62 -3.63 1.34
N ALA A 283 20.81 -2.58 1.49
CA ALA A 283 20.91 -1.67 2.63
C ALA A 283 19.55 -1.05 3.00
N ILE A 284 19.46 -0.53 4.22
CA ILE A 284 18.36 0.32 4.68
C ILE A 284 18.92 1.71 4.94
N LEU A 285 18.36 2.72 4.28
CA LEU A 285 18.74 4.12 4.46
C LEU A 285 17.66 4.85 5.23
N LEU A 286 18.09 5.67 6.18
CA LEU A 286 17.26 6.55 7.00
C LEU A 286 17.51 7.99 6.56
N PRO A 287 16.70 8.56 5.66
CA PRO A 287 16.91 9.93 5.19
C PRO A 287 16.78 10.94 6.34
N LYS A 288 17.74 11.87 6.43
CA LYS A 288 17.77 12.94 7.43
C LYS A 288 18.32 14.22 6.81
N ILE A 289 17.49 15.23 6.68
CA ILE A 289 17.88 16.58 6.21
C ILE A 289 18.89 17.19 7.19
N VAL A 290 19.97 17.73 6.65
CA VAL A 290 21.03 18.43 7.39
C VAL A 290 21.52 19.66 6.63
N ASN A 291 22.06 20.63 7.36
CA ASN A 291 22.56 21.87 6.78
C ASN A 291 24.01 21.72 6.28
N VAL A 292 24.20 20.88 5.26
CA VAL A 292 25.47 20.72 4.54
C VAL A 292 25.21 20.79 3.04
N LYS A 293 26.26 21.06 2.25
CA LYS A 293 26.13 21.11 0.79
C LYS A 293 25.81 19.73 0.20
N ASP A 294 26.69 18.77 0.43
CA ASP A 294 26.64 17.47 -0.22
C ASP A 294 26.15 16.38 0.74
N SER A 295 25.35 15.46 0.20
CA SER A 295 24.82 14.33 0.97
C SER A 295 25.91 13.32 1.31
N TYR A 296 25.75 12.56 2.39
CA TYR A 296 26.70 11.49 2.78
C TYR A 296 26.04 10.43 3.67
N LEU A 297 26.71 9.28 3.87
CA LEU A 297 26.23 8.17 4.68
C LEU A 297 26.93 8.11 6.05
N VAL A 298 26.15 7.74 7.07
CA VAL A 298 26.68 7.42 8.41
C VAL A 298 26.09 6.10 8.84
N ALA A 299 26.93 5.13 9.23
CA ALA A 299 26.45 3.84 9.75
C ALA A 299 25.57 4.05 10.99
N VAL A 300 24.54 3.24 11.14
CA VAL A 300 23.66 3.27 12.32
C VAL A 300 23.46 1.90 12.93
N SER A 301 23.02 1.92 14.18
CA SER A 301 22.66 0.69 14.88
C SER A 301 21.43 0.02 14.25
N GLN A 302 21.35 -1.30 14.39
CA GLN A 302 20.17 -2.08 13.99
C GLN A 302 18.91 -1.60 14.73
N ALA A 303 19.07 -1.16 15.98
CA ALA A 303 17.98 -0.62 16.80
C ALA A 303 17.40 0.68 16.22
N GLU A 304 18.26 1.59 15.73
CA GLU A 304 17.80 2.83 15.06
C GLU A 304 17.07 2.54 13.75
N SER A 305 17.58 1.59 12.97
CA SER A 305 16.92 1.12 11.75
C SER A 305 15.54 0.51 12.03
N LEU A 306 15.44 -0.35 13.05
CA LEU A 306 14.16 -0.92 13.50
C LEU A 306 13.18 0.14 13.98
N LYS A 307 13.66 1.11 14.77
CA LYS A 307 12.85 2.23 15.28
C LYS A 307 12.31 3.11 14.16
N ALA A 308 13.05 3.27 13.06
CA ALA A 308 12.62 4.03 11.91
C ALA A 308 11.60 3.27 11.03
N LEU A 309 11.73 1.95 10.94
CA LEU A 309 10.89 1.12 10.06
C LEU A 309 9.60 0.64 10.74
N ALA A 310 9.70 0.01 11.92
CA ALA A 310 8.63 -0.79 12.49
C ALA A 310 7.39 0.01 12.92
N PRO A 311 7.50 1.11 13.69
CA PRO A 311 6.32 1.88 14.10
C PRO A 311 5.55 2.44 12.91
N SER A 312 6.28 2.95 11.89
CA SER A 312 5.66 3.52 10.69
C SER A 312 4.93 2.51 9.82
N THR A 313 5.26 1.22 9.96
CA THR A 313 4.60 0.11 9.29
C THR A 313 3.42 -0.40 10.10
N ILE A 314 3.63 -0.76 11.37
CA ILE A 314 2.63 -1.43 12.22
C ILE A 314 1.40 -0.55 12.45
N PHE A 315 1.58 0.75 12.74
CA PHE A 315 0.45 1.63 13.03
C PHE A 315 -0.39 2.01 11.80
N GLN A 316 0.10 1.73 10.58
CA GLN A 316 -0.65 2.02 9.35
C GLN A 316 -1.47 0.83 8.85
N LEU A 317 -1.21 -0.37 9.38
CA LEU A 317 -1.63 -1.64 8.80
C LEU A 317 -2.53 -2.42 9.79
N PRO A 318 -3.86 -2.48 9.55
CA PRO A 318 -4.78 -3.19 10.42
C PRO A 318 -4.38 -4.66 10.61
N GLY A 319 -4.28 -5.12 11.85
CA GLY A 319 -3.87 -6.49 12.17
C GLY A 319 -2.36 -6.76 12.12
N ALA A 320 -1.52 -5.78 11.76
CA ALA A 320 -0.07 -5.90 11.91
C ALA A 320 0.34 -5.81 13.39
N GLY A 321 1.39 -6.53 13.78
CA GLY A 321 1.85 -6.54 15.16
C GLY A 321 3.10 -7.37 15.40
N LYS A 322 3.03 -8.32 16.34
CA LYS A 322 4.21 -9.04 16.87
C LYS A 322 4.96 -9.85 15.81
N VAL A 323 4.25 -10.47 14.86
CA VAL A 323 4.86 -11.27 13.78
C VAL A 323 5.60 -10.38 12.80
N ASP A 324 4.96 -9.29 12.35
CA ASP A 324 5.54 -8.29 11.46
C ASP A 324 6.78 -7.65 12.09
N PHE A 325 6.71 -7.31 13.38
CA PHE A 325 7.84 -6.78 14.14
C PHE A 325 9.04 -7.75 14.15
N LYS A 326 8.80 -9.05 14.36
CA LYS A 326 9.87 -10.07 14.35
C LYS A 326 10.52 -10.20 12.97
N ILE A 327 9.75 -10.13 11.89
CA ILE A 327 10.28 -10.18 10.52
C ILE A 327 11.15 -8.94 10.25
N MET A 328 10.69 -7.73 10.62
CA MET A 328 11.48 -6.51 10.50
C MET A 328 12.75 -6.55 11.36
N ALA A 329 12.67 -7.08 12.58
CA ALA A 329 13.84 -7.28 13.45
C ALA A 329 14.88 -8.22 12.82
N LYS A 330 14.42 -9.29 12.15
CA LYS A 330 15.30 -10.20 11.39
C LYS A 330 15.94 -9.50 10.19
N LEU A 331 15.18 -8.69 9.46
CA LEU A 331 15.66 -7.90 8.32
C LEU A 331 16.80 -6.96 8.75
N VAL A 332 16.58 -6.09 9.74
CA VAL A 332 17.59 -5.10 10.17
C VAL A 332 18.82 -5.75 10.80
N LYS A 333 18.71 -6.99 11.30
CA LYS A 333 19.85 -7.75 11.82
C LYS A 333 20.79 -8.26 10.73
N GLN A 334 20.28 -8.46 9.52
CA GLN A 334 21.02 -9.05 8.40
C GLN A 334 21.40 -8.04 7.32
N ILE A 335 20.75 -6.87 7.30
CA ILE A 335 20.96 -5.84 6.28
C ILE A 335 21.64 -4.62 6.90
N PRO A 336 22.77 -4.14 6.35
CA PRO A 336 23.43 -2.93 6.85
C PRO A 336 22.51 -1.71 6.74
N SER A 337 22.60 -0.82 7.72
CA SER A 337 21.74 0.36 7.80
C SER A 337 22.58 1.63 7.95
N PHE A 338 22.14 2.70 7.29
CA PHE A 338 22.81 4.00 7.30
C PHE A 338 21.80 5.13 7.47
N ILE A 339 22.21 6.22 8.12
CA ILE A 339 21.56 7.52 7.90
C ILE A 339 22.09 8.08 6.59
N LEU A 340 21.17 8.41 5.68
CA LEU A 340 21.46 9.24 4.52
C LEU A 340 21.27 10.69 4.92
N LYS A 341 22.38 11.38 5.19
CA LYS A 341 22.41 12.80 5.49
C LYS A 341 22.14 13.56 4.20
N LEU A 342 20.94 14.13 4.06
CA LEU A 342 20.52 14.85 2.86
C LEU A 342 21.01 16.30 2.94
N GLY A 343 21.96 16.65 2.08
CA GLY A 343 22.43 18.02 1.90
C GLY A 343 21.49 18.85 1.02
N SER A 344 21.83 20.12 0.80
CA SER A 344 21.06 21.02 -0.08
C SER A 344 21.24 20.68 -1.57
N ASN A 345 22.36 20.07 -1.95
CA ASN A 345 22.61 19.56 -3.28
C ASN A 345 22.05 18.13 -3.45
N ASN A 346 20.95 18.00 -4.18
CA ASN A 346 20.32 16.71 -4.42
C ASN A 346 21.03 15.86 -5.49
N LYS A 347 21.97 16.43 -6.25
CA LYS A 347 22.56 15.77 -7.43
C LYS A 347 23.44 14.57 -7.08
N ASN A 348 24.06 14.55 -5.90
CA ASN A 348 24.96 13.46 -5.50
C ASN A 348 24.25 12.30 -4.79
N ILE A 349 22.94 12.43 -4.49
CA ILE A 349 22.16 11.39 -3.80
C ILE A 349 22.14 10.08 -4.60
N PRO A 350 21.87 10.06 -5.92
CA PRO A 350 21.81 8.81 -6.66
C PRO A 350 23.15 8.08 -6.71
N ASP A 351 24.27 8.80 -6.85
CA ASP A 351 25.61 8.20 -6.90
C ASP A 351 25.98 7.53 -5.57
N ILE A 352 25.63 8.16 -4.44
CA ILE A 352 25.81 7.58 -3.10
C ILE A 352 25.06 6.26 -2.97
N ILE A 353 23.83 6.20 -3.46
CA ILE A 353 23.01 4.99 -3.39
C ILE A 353 23.55 3.93 -4.35
N ALA A 354 23.90 4.30 -5.58
CA ALA A 354 24.45 3.38 -6.57
C ALA A 354 25.75 2.70 -6.09
N ASN A 355 26.61 3.43 -5.39
CA ASN A 355 27.86 2.89 -4.81
C ASN A 355 27.64 1.84 -3.69
N LEU A 356 26.41 1.68 -3.17
CA LEU A 356 26.07 0.65 -2.19
C LEU A 356 25.58 -0.67 -2.82
N LEU A 357 25.29 -0.71 -4.12
CA LEU A 357 24.47 -1.76 -4.75
C LEU A 357 25.25 -3.00 -5.22
#